data_AF-A0A5K0WWP6-F1
#
_entry.id   AF-A0A5K0WWP6-F1
#
_cell.length_a   1.000
_cell.length_b   1.000
_cell.length_c   1.000
_cell.angle_alpha   90.00
_cell.angle_beta   90.00
_cell.angle_gamma   90.00
#
_symmetry.space_group_name_H-M   'P 1'
#
loop_
_entity.id
_entity.type
_entity.pdbx_description
1 polymer ?
#
loop_
_entity_poly.entity_id
_entity_poly.type
_entity_poly.pdbx_seq_one_letter_code
_entity_poly.pdbx_strand_id
1 'polypeptide(L)'
;GQYKSTLVCPVCSKVSVTFDPFMYLSLPLPSTATRSMTVTVFYGDGSGLPMPFTINVQKQGYCKDLIQELSVACCLSTKECLLLAE
;
A
#
# COMPACT_ATOMS: atom_id res chain seq x y z
N GLY A 1 6.51 32.51 -6.64
CA GLY A 1 6.33 33.92 -6.23
C GLY A 1 5.17 34.01 -5.27
N GLN A 2 5.31 34.71 -4.14
CA GLN A 2 4.27 34.79 -3.10
C GLN A 2 2.99 35.45 -3.65
N TYR A 3 1.82 34.95 -3.23
CA TYR A 3 0.54 35.53 -3.59
C TYR A 3 0.37 36.85 -2.82
N LYS A 4 0.13 37.95 -3.56
CA LYS A 4 -0.02 39.29 -3.00
C LYS A 4 -1.51 39.63 -2.93
N SER A 5 -2.06 39.58 -1.72
CA SER A 5 -3.42 40.00 -1.43
C SER A 5 -3.41 41.50 -1.11
N THR A 6 -4.23 42.29 -1.82
CA THR A 6 -4.36 43.74 -1.58
C THR A 6 -5.80 44.06 -1.26
N LEU A 7 -6.06 44.60 -0.07
CA LEU A 7 -7.37 45.03 0.38
C LEU A 7 -7.37 46.54 0.61
N VAL A 8 -8.38 47.21 0.07
CA VAL A 8 -8.61 48.64 0.30
C VAL A 8 -9.83 48.78 1.19
N CYS A 9 -9.65 49.38 2.37
CA CYS A 9 -10.77 49.65 3.26
C CYS A 9 -11.63 50.79 2.67
N PRO A 10 -12.94 50.60 2.44
CA PRO A 10 -13.80 51.61 1.85
C PRO A 10 -14.15 52.77 2.79
N VAL A 11 -13.90 52.64 4.10
CA VAL A 11 -14.27 53.64 5.11
C VAL A 11 -13.12 54.58 5.46
N CYS A 12 -11.88 54.08 5.50
CA CYS A 12 -10.69 54.86 5.88
C CYS A 12 -9.64 54.95 4.78
N SER A 13 -9.94 54.45 3.58
CA SER A 13 -9.05 54.43 2.40
C SER A 13 -7.67 53.82 2.66
N LYS A 14 -7.53 53.06 3.74
CA LYS A 14 -6.28 52.42 4.14
C LYS A 14 -6.05 51.20 3.25
N VAL A 15 -4.88 51.19 2.60
CA VAL A 15 -4.44 50.06 1.77
C VAL A 15 -3.69 49.08 2.66
N SER A 16 -4.18 47.85 2.73
CA SER A 16 -3.52 46.74 3.39
C SER A 16 -3.00 45.77 2.33
N VAL A 17 -1.69 45.50 2.35
CA VAL A 17 -1.05 44.53 1.47
C VAL A 17 -0.55 43.40 2.35
N THR A 18 -1.08 42.20 2.15
CA THR A 18 -0.60 40.99 2.82
C THR A 18 0.02 40.06 1.79
N PHE A 19 1.21 39.56 2.11
CA PHE A 19 1.82 38.47 1.38
C PHE A 19 1.41 37.20 2.11
N ASP A 20 0.49 36.46 1.49
CA ASP A 20 0.03 35.22 2.11
C ASP A 20 1.17 34.20 1.97
N PRO A 21 1.67 33.65 3.10
CA PRO A 21 2.68 32.62 3.02
C PRO A 21 2.14 31.48 2.17
N PHE A 22 2.97 30.95 1.28
CA PHE A 22 2.61 29.76 0.52
C PHE A 22 2.17 28.66 1.49
N MET A 23 0.89 28.28 1.41
CA MET A 23 0.34 27.23 2.24
C MET A 23 0.65 25.89 1.56
N TYR A 24 1.79 25.29 1.91
CA TYR A 24 2.10 23.93 1.51
C TYR A 24 1.53 22.98 2.57
N LEU A 25 0.49 22.22 2.19
CA LEU A 25 0.02 21.07 2.96
C LEU A 25 0.69 19.82 2.38
N SER A 26 1.51 19.15 3.20
CA SER A 26 2.03 17.83 2.90
C SER A 26 0.87 16.82 2.92
N LEU A 27 0.49 16.32 1.74
CA LEU A 27 -0.43 15.20 1.65
C LEU A 27 0.34 13.89 1.91
N PRO A 28 -0.18 12.98 2.75
CA PRO A 28 0.43 11.67 2.92
C PRO A 28 0.43 10.94 1.57
N LEU A 29 1.60 10.52 1.11
CA LEU A 29 1.73 9.69 -0.08
C LEU A 29 0.95 8.38 0.15
N PRO A 30 0.12 7.93 -0.81
CA PRO A 30 -0.64 6.70 -0.65
C PRO A 30 0.33 5.54 -0.43
N SER A 31 0.35 5.01 0.79
CA SER A 31 1.17 3.85 1.10
C SER A 31 0.68 2.68 0.26
N THR A 32 1.59 1.99 -0.43
CA THR A 32 1.25 0.79 -1.19
C THR A 32 0.55 -0.21 -0.27
N ALA A 33 -0.70 -0.55 -0.60
CA ALA A 33 -1.53 -1.43 0.22
C ALA A 33 -1.06 -2.90 0.18
N THR A 34 -0.18 -3.24 -0.76
CA THR A 34 0.39 -4.58 -0.93
C THR A 34 1.84 -4.63 -0.42
N ARG A 35 2.23 -5.82 0.03
CA ARG A 35 3.59 -6.21 0.41
C ARG A 35 3.95 -7.51 -0.30
N SER A 36 5.19 -7.62 -0.76
CA SER A 36 5.72 -8.88 -1.27
C SER A 36 6.16 -9.75 -0.09
N MET A 37 5.76 -11.02 -0.09
CA MET A 37 6.13 -12.01 0.91
C MET A 37 6.66 -13.24 0.20
N THR A 38 7.80 -13.75 0.65
CA THR A 38 8.39 -15.01 0.14
C THR A 38 8.04 -16.14 1.10
N VAL A 39 7.40 -17.19 0.58
CA VAL A 39 6.97 -18.37 1.33
C VAL A 39 7.61 -19.60 0.70
N THR A 40 8.19 -20.48 1.51
CA THR A 40 8.75 -21.75 1.03
C THR A 40 7.68 -22.84 1.11
N VAL A 41 7.37 -23.47 -0.02
CA VAL A 41 6.38 -24.54 -0.11
C VAL A 41 7.09 -25.88 -0.06
N PHE A 42 6.59 -26.77 0.80
CA PHE A 42 7.07 -28.15 0.94
C PHE A 42 6.00 -29.10 0.41
N TYR A 43 6.39 -30.00 -0.49
CA TYR A 43 5.50 -31.00 -1.05
C TYR A 43 5.38 -32.20 -0.11
N GLY A 44 4.17 -32.47 0.38
CA GLY A 44 3.92 -33.55 1.35
C GLY A 44 4.01 -34.97 0.77
N ASP A 45 3.97 -35.09 -0.55
CA ASP A 45 4.10 -36.35 -1.29
C ASP A 45 5.55 -36.68 -1.67
N GLY A 46 6.51 -35.82 -1.31
CA GLY A 46 7.92 -35.97 -1.65
C GLY A 46 8.22 -35.82 -3.16
N SER A 47 7.27 -35.31 -3.95
CA SER A 47 7.42 -35.13 -5.40
C SER A 47 8.44 -34.04 -5.79
N GLY A 48 8.71 -33.11 -4.88
CA GLY A 48 9.54 -31.94 -5.15
C GLY A 48 10.37 -31.49 -3.97
N LEU A 49 11.45 -30.77 -4.29
CA LEU A 49 12.23 -30.04 -3.30
C LEU A 49 11.46 -28.82 -2.78
N PRO A 50 11.78 -28.33 -1.58
CA PRO A 50 11.19 -27.10 -1.07
C PRO A 50 11.48 -25.94 -2.02
N MET A 51 10.43 -25.26 -2.48
CA MET A 51 10.56 -24.19 -3.47
C MET A 51 10.03 -22.86 -2.92
N PRO A 52 10.80 -21.76 -3.00
CA PRO A 52 10.33 -20.45 -2.58
C PRO A 52 9.39 -19.83 -3.63
N PHE A 53 8.27 -19.29 -3.17
CA PHE A 53 7.30 -18.54 -3.96
C PHE A 53 7.19 -17.12 -3.41
N THR A 54 7.29 -16.13 -4.30
CA THR A 54 7.07 -14.73 -3.94
C THR A 54 5.68 -14.30 -4.38
N ILE A 55 4.84 -13.94 -3.41
CA ILE A 55 3.47 -13.48 -3.64
C ILE A 55 3.26 -12.07 -3.09
N ASN A 56 2.34 -11.34 -3.71
CA ASN A 56 1.97 -9.99 -3.28
C ASN A 56 0.66 -10.06 -2.50
N VAL A 57 0.72 -9.81 -1.20
CA VAL A 57 -0.44 -9.86 -0.30
C VAL A 57 -0.75 -8.47 0.25
N GLN A 58 -1.99 -8.23 0.62
CA GLN A 58 -2.34 -6.98 1.28
C GLN A 58 -1.66 -6.88 2.66
N LYS A 59 -1.18 -5.68 3.01
CA LYS A 59 -0.54 -5.42 4.32
C LYS A 59 -1.50 -5.66 5.48
N GLN A 60 -2.80 -5.45 5.27
CA GLN A 60 -3.87 -5.65 6.25
C GLN A 60 -4.78 -6.84 5.87
N GLY A 61 -4.25 -7.80 5.10
CA GLY A 61 -4.98 -9.01 4.69
C GLY A 61 -4.95 -10.12 5.75
N TYR A 62 -5.78 -11.14 5.55
CA TYR A 62 -5.85 -12.33 6.40
C TYR A 62 -5.03 -13.48 5.80
N CYS A 63 -4.69 -14.49 6.60
CA CYS A 63 -3.97 -15.68 6.11
C CYS A 63 -4.72 -16.41 4.98
N LYS A 64 -6.05 -16.32 4.93
CA LYS A 64 -6.87 -16.86 3.83
C LYS A 64 -6.49 -16.27 2.47
N ASP A 65 -6.17 -14.97 2.42
CA ASP A 65 -5.83 -14.25 1.19
C ASP A 65 -4.45 -14.72 0.70
N LEU A 66 -3.53 -14.97 1.65
CA LEU A 66 -2.23 -15.56 1.36
C LEU A 66 -2.35 -16.99 0.82
N ILE A 67 -3.18 -17.83 1.42
CA ILE A 67 -3.39 -19.22 0.97
C ILE A 67 -4.01 -19.22 -0.43
N GLN A 68 -4.95 -18.31 -0.71
CA GLN A 68 -5.56 -18.19 -2.03
C GLN A 68 -4.53 -17.84 -3.10
N GLU A 69 -3.69 -16.82 -2.85
CA GLU A 69 -2.64 -16.41 -3.79
C GLU A 69 -1.59 -17.52 -4.00
N LEU A 70 -1.21 -18.24 -2.94
CA LEU A 70 -0.32 -19.40 -3.05
C LEU A 70 -0.94 -20.54 -3.84
N SER A 71 -2.23 -20.81 -3.65
CA SER A 71 -2.94 -21.85 -4.39
C SER A 71 -2.92 -21.60 -5.90
N VAL A 72 -3.13 -20.34 -6.29
CA VAL A 72 -3.02 -19.91 -7.69
C VAL A 72 -1.58 -20.01 -8.19
N ALA A 73 -0.59 -19.55 -7.40
CA ALA A 73 0.82 -19.59 -7.79
C ALA A 73 1.39 -21.01 -7.92
N CYS A 74 0.90 -21.95 -7.11
CA CYS A 74 1.31 -23.35 -7.10
C CYS A 74 0.47 -24.25 -8.03
N CYS A 75 -0.53 -23.70 -8.74
CA CYS A 75 -1.44 -24.47 -9.60
C CYS A 75 -2.06 -25.70 -8.92
N LEU A 76 -2.41 -25.58 -7.64
CA LEU A 76 -2.91 -26.71 -6.86
C LEU A 76 -4.26 -27.20 -7.40
N SER A 77 -4.38 -28.51 -7.51
CA SER A 77 -5.63 -29.20 -7.79
C SER A 77 -6.58 -29.13 -6.58
N THR A 78 -7.88 -29.29 -6.82
CA THR A 78 -8.95 -29.15 -5.79
C THR A 78 -8.84 -30.17 -4.63
N LYS A 79 -7.91 -31.12 -4.70
CA LYS A 79 -7.68 -32.16 -3.69
C LYS A 79 -6.42 -31.92 -2.85
N GLU A 80 -5.63 -30.90 -3.17
CA GLU A 80 -4.41 -30.56 -2.45
C GLU A 80 -4.70 -29.50 -1.39
N CYS A 81 -4.15 -29.69 -0.19
CA CYS A 81 -4.36 -28.79 0.94
C CYS A 81 -3.04 -28.09 1.28
N LEU A 82 -3.08 -26.76 1.41
CA LEU A 82 -1.96 -25.97 1.96
C LEU A 82 -2.09 -25.91 3.48
N LEU A 83 -1.02 -26.30 4.17
CA LEU A 83 -0.88 -26.13 5.62
C LEU A 83 0.15 -25.04 5.88
N LEU A 84 -0.23 -24.05 6.68
CA LEU A 84 0.69 -23.02 7.15
C LEU A 84 1.38 -23.54 8.41
N ALA A 85 2.71 -23.55 8.41
CA ALA A 85 3.50 -23.79 9.61
C ALA A 85 3.99 -22.44 10.17
N GLU A 86 3.76 -22.19 11.46
CA GLU A 86 4.30 -21.05 12.22
C GLU A 86 5.63 -21.40 12.88
#